data_AF-Q14379-F1
#
_entry.id   AF-Q14379-F1
#
_cell.length_a   1.000
_cell.length_b   1.000
_cell.length_c   1.000
_cell.angle_alpha   90.00
_cell.angle_beta   90.00
_cell.angle_gamma   90.00
#
_symmetry.space_group_name_H-M   'P 1'
#
loop_
_entity.id
_entity.type
_entity.pdbx_description
1 polymer ?
#
loop_
_entity_poly.entity_id
_entity_poly.type
_entity_poly.pdbx_seq_one_letter_code
_entity_poly.pdbx_strand_id
1 'polypeptide(L)'
;MSRSGTDPQQRQQASEADAAAATFRANDHQHIRYNPLQDEWVLLSAHRMKRPWQGQVEPQLLKTVPRHDPLNPLCPGAIRANGE
;
A
#
# COMPACT_ATOMS: atom_id res chain seq x y z
N MET A 1 18.28 49.43 17.59
CA MET A 1 18.95 48.31 16.90
C MET A 1 19.26 47.24 17.93
N SER A 2 18.31 46.33 18.19
CA SER A 2 18.50 45.28 19.20
C SER A 2 18.57 43.94 18.47
N ARG A 3 19.78 43.39 18.36
CA ARG A 3 20.01 42.05 17.83
C ARG A 3 19.61 41.06 18.92
N SER A 4 18.42 40.48 18.79
CA SER A 4 17.96 39.37 19.62
C SER A 4 18.91 38.19 19.40
N GLY A 5 19.78 37.93 20.37
CA GLY A 5 20.60 36.72 20.39
C GLY A 5 19.70 35.51 20.61
N THR A 6 19.73 34.56 19.69
CA THR A 6 18.98 33.31 19.81
C THR A 6 19.49 32.53 21.02
N ASP A 7 18.57 32.17 21.92
CA ASP A 7 18.88 31.43 23.14
C ASP A 7 19.56 30.07 22.79
N PRO A 8 20.75 29.77 23.32
CA PRO A 8 21.44 28.51 23.05
C PRO A 8 20.61 27.27 23.39
N GLN A 9 19.66 27.36 24.34
CA GLN A 9 18.74 26.27 24.65
C GLN A 9 17.71 26.02 23.54
N GLN A 10 17.19 27.08 22.90
CA GLN A 10 16.31 26.94 21.73
C GLN A 10 17.05 26.33 20.54
N ARG A 11 18.34 26.66 20.38
CA ARG A 11 19.18 26.08 19.31
C ARG A 11 19.45 24.59 19.52
N GLN A 12 19.63 24.15 20.76
CA GLN A 12 19.78 22.72 21.10
C GLN A 12 18.47 21.95 20.88
N GLN A 13 17.34 22.48 21.36
CA GLN A 13 16.02 21.84 21.16
C GLN A 13 15.64 21.70 19.68
N ALA A 14 15.95 22.70 18.85
CA ALA A 14 15.75 22.62 17.40
C ALA A 14 16.64 21.53 16.76
N SER A 15 17.90 21.39 17.20
CA SER A 15 18.82 20.38 16.67
C SER A 15 18.42 18.94 17.03
N GLU A 16 17.83 18.72 18.20
CA GLU A 16 17.33 17.41 18.62
C GLU A 16 16.03 17.03 17.88
N ALA A 17 15.16 18.01 17.62
CA ALA A 17 13.95 17.80 16.82
C ALA A 17 14.27 17.45 15.35
N ASP A 18 15.27 18.12 14.77
CA ASP A 18 15.77 17.79 13.43
C ASP A 18 16.41 16.39 13.38
N ALA A 19 17.14 15.98 14.43
CA ALA A 19 17.69 14.62 14.53
C ALA A 19 16.58 13.55 14.65
N ALA A 20 15.49 13.85 15.36
CA ALA A 20 14.31 12.98 15.45
C ALA A 20 13.52 12.91 14.12
N ALA A 21 13.57 13.96 13.31
CA ALA A 21 13.05 13.97 11.94
C ALA A 21 13.95 13.19 10.96
N ALA A 22 15.27 13.19 11.18
CA ALA A 22 16.25 12.46 10.37
C ALA A 22 16.29 10.94 10.65
N THR A 23 15.65 10.46 11.73
CA THR A 23 15.58 9.03 12.05
C THR A 23 14.69 8.29 11.04
N PHE A 24 15.23 7.24 10.40
CA PHE A 24 14.45 6.45 9.44
C PHE A 24 13.28 5.73 10.12
N ARG A 25 12.06 5.91 9.58
CA ARG A 25 10.85 5.19 9.97
C ARG A 25 10.27 4.48 8.76
N ALA A 26 10.23 3.15 8.80
CA ALA A 26 9.77 2.34 7.67
C ALA A 26 8.30 2.61 7.27
N ASN A 27 7.47 3.05 8.22
CA ASN A 27 6.06 3.38 7.97
C ASN A 27 5.85 4.73 7.28
N ASP A 28 6.86 5.60 7.29
CA ASP A 28 6.74 6.97 6.77
C ASP A 28 7.66 7.20 5.56
N HIS A 29 8.85 6.62 5.59
CA HIS A 29 9.90 6.86 4.60
C HIS A 29 9.92 5.77 3.51
N GLN A 30 10.16 6.22 2.28
CA GLN A 30 10.35 5.32 1.14
C GLN A 30 11.60 4.46 1.32
N HIS A 31 11.51 3.19 0.91
CA HIS A 31 12.62 2.24 0.98
C HIS A 31 12.42 1.08 -0.01
N ILE A 32 13.45 0.27 -0.23
CA ILE A 32 13.36 -0.95 -1.03
C ILE A 32 13.47 -2.19 -0.15
N ARG A 33 12.78 -3.27 -0.50
CA ARG A 33 12.91 -4.59 0.15
C ARG A 33 13.19 -5.65 -0.91
N TYR A 34 14.05 -6.59 -0.56
CA TYR A 34 14.42 -7.72 -1.41
C TYR A 34 13.45 -8.89 -1.19
N ASN A 35 13.01 -9.52 -2.28
CA ASN A 35 12.24 -10.76 -2.32
C ASN A 35 13.18 -11.93 -2.68
N PRO A 36 13.57 -12.79 -1.71
CA PRO A 36 14.52 -13.87 -1.96
C PRO A 36 13.95 -15.04 -2.75
N LEU A 37 12.61 -15.14 -2.88
CA LEU A 37 11.99 -16.22 -3.66
C LEU A 37 12.07 -15.96 -5.16
N GLN A 38 12.15 -14.69 -5.56
CA GLN A 38 12.11 -14.27 -6.96
C GLN A 38 13.39 -13.52 -7.38
N ASP A 39 14.33 -13.27 -6.46
CA ASP A 39 15.54 -12.47 -6.69
C ASP A 39 15.23 -11.05 -7.20
N GLU A 40 14.29 -10.37 -6.54
CA GLU A 40 13.77 -9.08 -6.99
C GLU A 40 13.74 -8.03 -5.87
N TRP A 41 13.78 -6.75 -6.27
CA TRP A 41 13.68 -5.61 -5.36
C TRP A 41 12.37 -4.86 -5.57
N VAL A 42 11.67 -4.56 -4.48
CA VAL A 42 10.39 -3.85 -4.49
C VAL A 42 10.55 -2.48 -3.85
N LEU A 43 10.10 -1.42 -4.52
CA LEU A 43 10.01 -0.07 -3.96
C LEU A 43 8.74 0.12 -3.12
N LEU A 44 8.91 0.55 -1.88
CA LEU A 44 7.83 0.85 -0.95
C LEU A 44 7.72 2.36 -0.76
N SER A 45 6.65 2.95 -1.29
CA SER A 45 6.26 4.35 -1.08
C SER A 45 5.09 4.43 -0.09
N ALA A 46 5.38 4.54 1.20
CA ALA A 46 4.39 4.42 2.28
C ALA A 46 3.12 5.29 2.12
N HIS A 47 3.27 6.50 1.55
CA HIS A 47 2.17 7.45 1.39
C HIS A 47 1.41 7.36 0.06
N ARG A 48 1.71 6.39 -0.82
CA ARG A 48 1.10 6.29 -2.16
C ARG A 48 -0.43 6.27 -2.11
N MET A 49 -1.02 5.63 -1.09
CA MET A 49 -2.48 5.51 -0.94
C MET A 49 -3.18 6.84 -0.60
N LYS A 50 -2.45 7.88 -0.17
CA LYS A 50 -3.02 9.21 0.11
C LYS A 50 -3.36 9.98 -1.17
N ARG A 51 -2.82 9.57 -2.33
CA ARG A 51 -3.16 10.20 -3.61
C ARG A 51 -4.60 9.83 -3.97
N PRO A 52 -5.47 10.83 -4.23
CA PRO A 52 -6.86 10.53 -4.51
C PRO A 52 -6.95 9.76 -5.84
N TRP A 53 -7.81 8.74 -5.87
CA TRP A 53 -8.01 7.86 -7.02
C TRP A 53 -9.18 8.34 -7.88
N GLN A 54 -8.94 8.58 -9.17
CA GLN A 54 -9.98 8.92 -10.17
C GLN A 54 -10.03 7.93 -11.34
N GLY A 55 -9.33 6.79 -11.21
CA GLY A 55 -9.27 5.78 -12.25
C GLY A 55 -10.39 4.74 -12.13
N GLN A 56 -10.14 3.59 -12.75
CA GLN A 56 -11.03 2.42 -12.75
C GLN A 56 -11.40 1.95 -11.34
N VAL A 57 -12.67 1.59 -11.14
CA VAL A 57 -13.15 0.95 -9.92
C VAL A 57 -13.64 -0.44 -10.31
N GLU A 58 -13.08 -1.48 -9.67
CA GLU A 58 -13.50 -2.86 -9.94
C GLU A 58 -14.95 -3.09 -9.47
N PRO A 59 -15.75 -3.84 -10.24
CA PRO A 59 -17.11 -4.18 -9.84
C PRO A 59 -17.07 -5.08 -8.59
N GLN A 60 -18.11 -4.96 -7.75
CA GLN A 60 -18.29 -5.87 -6.63
C GLN A 60 -18.51 -7.30 -7.14
N LEU A 61 -17.98 -8.28 -6.40
CA LEU A 61 -18.27 -9.68 -6.66
C LEU A 61 -19.79 -9.92 -6.60
N LEU A 62 -20.30 -10.82 -7.46
CA LEU A 62 -21.71 -11.18 -7.50
C LEU A 62 -22.16 -11.65 -6.10
N LYS A 63 -23.13 -10.93 -5.52
CA LYS A 63 -23.64 -11.21 -4.16
C LYS A 63 -24.38 -12.55 -4.05
N THR A 64 -24.89 -13.04 -5.17
CA THR A 64 -25.56 -14.34 -5.24
C THR A 64 -25.00 -15.10 -6.43
N VAL A 65 -24.31 -16.19 -6.13
CA VAL A 65 -23.98 -17.24 -7.09
C VAL A 65 -24.97 -18.37 -6.82
N PRO A 66 -25.78 -18.80 -7.80
CA PRO A 66 -26.70 -19.90 -7.59
C PRO A 66 -25.93 -21.14 -7.14
N ARG A 67 -26.48 -21.90 -6.17
CA ARG A 67 -25.85 -23.13 -5.68
C ARG A 67 -25.66 -24.15 -6.81
N HIS A 68 -26.57 -24.17 -7.77
CA HIS A 68 -26.53 -25.04 -8.93
C HIS A 68 -27.03 -24.25 -10.13
N ASP A 69 -26.25 -24.28 -11.21
CA ASP A 69 -26.61 -23.74 -12.51
C ASP A 69 -26.39 -24.85 -13.54
N PRO A 70 -27.43 -25.37 -14.19
CA PRO A 70 -27.29 -26.44 -15.19
C PRO A 70 -26.50 -26.00 -16.44
N LEU A 71 -26.33 -24.68 -16.66
CA LEU A 71 -25.51 -24.14 -17.74
C LEU A 71 -24.03 -23.96 -17.34
N ASN A 72 -23.70 -24.09 -16.06
CA ASN A 72 -22.32 -24.06 -15.60
C ASN A 72 -21.70 -25.46 -15.75
N PRO A 73 -20.73 -25.68 -16.66
CA PRO A 73 -20.16 -27.00 -16.91
C PRO A 73 -19.34 -27.57 -15.74
N LEU A 74 -19.10 -26.77 -14.69
CA LEU A 74 -18.47 -27.20 -13.45
C LEU A 74 -19.49 -27.68 -12.40
N CYS A 75 -20.79 -27.44 -12.60
CA CYS A 75 -21.83 -27.91 -11.71
C CYS A 75 -22.08 -29.44 -11.87
N PRO A 76 -22.45 -30.15 -10.78
CA PRO A 76 -22.77 -31.56 -10.86
C PRO A 76 -23.90 -31.83 -11.86
N GLY A 77 -23.69 -32.77 -12.78
CA GLY A 77 -24.68 -33.18 -13.79
C GLY A 77 -24.92 -32.18 -14.92
N ALA A 78 -24.14 -31.10 -15.02
CA ALA A 78 -24.15 -30.22 -16.17
C ALA A 78 -23.33 -30.80 -17.32
N ILE A 79 -23.81 -30.61 -18.56
CA ILE A 79 -23.13 -31.06 -19.77
C ILE A 79 -21.86 -30.22 -19.96
N ARG A 80 -20.73 -30.89 -20.12
CA ARG A 80 -19.42 -30.29 -20.35
C ARG A 80 -19.18 -30.05 -21.84
N ALA A 81 -18.08 -29.36 -22.15
CA ALA A 81 -17.71 -29.04 -23.53
C ALA A 81 -17.51 -30.27 -24.44
N ASN A 82 -17.24 -31.46 -23.86
CA ASN A 82 -17.15 -32.72 -24.60
C ASN A 82 -18.51 -33.40 -24.86
N GLY A 83 -19.62 -32.80 -24.42
CA GLY A 83 -20.98 -33.33 -24.64
C GLY A 83 -21.45 -34.35 -23.61
N GLU A 84 -20.68 -34.56 -22.53
CA GLU A 84 -21.01 -35.44 -21.39
C GLU A 84 -21.34 -34.65 -20.12
#